data_AF-A0A1I1BTN8-F1
#
_entry.id   AF-A0A1I1BTN8-F1
#
_cell.length_a   1.000
_cell.length_b   1.000
_cell.length_c   1.000
_cell.angle_alpha   90.00
_cell.angle_beta   90.00
_cell.angle_gamma   90.00
#
_symmetry.space_group_name_H-M   'P 1'
#
loop_
_entity.id
_entity.type
_entity.pdbx_description
1 polymer ?
#
loop_
_entity_poly.entity_id
_entity_poly.type
_entity_poly.pdbx_seq_one_letter_code
_entity_poly.pdbx_strand_id
1 'polypeptide(L)'
;MSKPATINDVQKRVDAMPAAMSAKGLRNPVAKFNIVANEELQAYLSWDDKKTSYGSKYEWIKGKTPADVLRKMEAFIAKLPSPEETRMKEFMGALSDVIELGRQNGIEVDFVSPLVETMKRLSSNIITDQREAA
;
A
#
# COMPACT_ATOMS: atom_id res chain seq x y z
N MET A 1 23.39 -20.35 19.72
CA MET A 1 23.11 -20.33 18.27
C MET A 1 21.60 -20.44 18.09
N SER A 2 20.95 -19.51 17.39
CA SER A 2 19.52 -19.59 17.13
C SER A 2 19.21 -20.76 16.18
N LYS A 3 18.07 -21.44 16.41
CA LYS A 3 17.61 -22.55 15.57
C LYS A 3 17.44 -22.06 14.12
N PRO A 4 17.96 -22.79 13.12
CA PRO A 4 17.73 -22.44 11.72
C PRO A 4 16.24 -22.53 11.39
N ALA A 5 15.71 -21.54 10.68
CA ALA A 5 14.33 -21.53 10.22
C ALA A 5 14.11 -22.69 9.23
N THR A 6 13.06 -23.48 9.44
CA THR A 6 12.68 -24.53 8.51
C THR A 6 11.90 -23.95 7.33
N ILE A 7 11.76 -24.72 6.25
CA ILE A 7 10.91 -24.35 5.12
C ILE A 7 9.47 -24.09 5.60
N ASN A 8 8.96 -24.90 6.53
CA ASN A 8 7.62 -24.70 7.10
C ASN A 8 7.50 -23.39 7.90
N ASP A 9 8.55 -22.97 8.61
CA ASP A 9 8.55 -21.69 9.33
C ASP A 9 8.52 -20.51 8.35
N VAL A 10 9.26 -20.61 7.25
CA VAL A 10 9.25 -19.60 6.17
C VAL A 10 7.88 -19.55 5.51
N GLN A 11 7.34 -20.71 5.11
CA GLN A 11 6.05 -20.81 4.44
C GLN A 11 4.93 -20.21 5.29
N LYS A 12 4.85 -20.57 6.58
CA LYS A 12 3.84 -20.04 7.50
C LYS A 12 3.87 -18.51 7.58
N ARG A 13 5.05 -17.90 7.56
CA ARG A 13 5.18 -16.43 7.58
C ARG A 13 4.78 -15.80 6.26
N VAL A 14 5.19 -16.38 5.14
CA VAL A 14 4.81 -15.90 3.79
C VAL A 14 3.31 -16.01 3.57
N ASP A 15 2.66 -17.09 4.02
CA ASP A 15 1.22 -17.33 3.90
C ASP A 15 0.37 -16.26 4.61
N ALA A 16 0.90 -15.66 5.68
CA ALA A 16 0.20 -14.61 6.42
C ALA A 16 0.27 -13.24 5.73
N MET A 17 1.22 -13.03 4.81
CA MET A 17 1.49 -11.71 4.23
C MET A 17 0.40 -11.21 3.28
N PRO A 18 -0.22 -12.02 2.41
CA PRO A 18 -1.36 -11.57 1.59
C PRO A 18 -2.52 -11.03 2.44
N ALA A 19 -2.82 -11.68 3.57
CA ALA A 19 -3.85 -11.20 4.49
C ALA A 19 -3.44 -9.87 5.13
N ALA A 20 -2.18 -9.73 5.58
CA ALA A 20 -1.67 -8.47 6.12
C ALA A 20 -1.67 -7.32 5.10
N MET A 21 -1.34 -7.60 3.84
CA MET A 21 -1.40 -6.62 2.75
C MET A 21 -2.84 -6.24 2.40
N SER A 22 -3.76 -7.20 2.37
CA SER A 22 -5.20 -6.96 2.19
C SER A 22 -5.74 -6.07 3.31
N ALA A 23 -5.30 -6.32 4.55
CA ALA A 23 -5.62 -5.50 5.71
C ALA A 23 -5.02 -4.09 5.66
N LYS A 24 -4.16 -3.77 4.68
CA LYS A 24 -3.69 -2.42 4.35
C LYS A 24 -4.41 -1.80 3.14
N GLY A 25 -5.40 -2.50 2.57
CA GLY A 25 -6.20 -2.03 1.43
C GLY A 25 -5.63 -2.36 0.05
N LEU A 26 -4.59 -3.20 -0.02
CA LEU A 26 -4.05 -3.69 -1.29
C LEU A 26 -4.95 -4.78 -1.90
N ARG A 27 -5.09 -4.76 -3.23
CA ARG A 27 -5.95 -5.69 -3.98
C ARG A 27 -5.17 -6.89 -4.50
N ASN A 28 -5.75 -8.08 -4.38
CA ASN A 28 -5.18 -9.35 -4.86
C ASN A 28 -3.68 -9.52 -4.53
N PRO A 29 -3.27 -9.31 -3.26
CA PRO A 29 -1.87 -9.36 -2.93
C PRO A 29 -1.32 -10.79 -3.02
N VAL A 30 -0.08 -10.91 -3.48
CA VAL A 30 0.69 -12.15 -3.54
C VAL A 30 2.03 -11.93 -2.88
N ALA A 31 2.46 -12.89 -2.05
CA ALA A 31 3.79 -12.92 -1.46
C ALA A 31 4.53 -14.17 -1.94
N LYS A 32 5.78 -14.01 -2.35
CA LYS A 32 6.67 -15.10 -2.76
C LYS A 32 8.01 -14.98 -2.07
N PHE A 33 8.62 -16.13 -1.80
CA PHE A 33 9.98 -16.26 -1.33
C PHE A 33 10.74 -17.16 -2.32
N ASN A 34 11.85 -16.67 -2.85
CA ASN A 34 12.62 -17.31 -3.91
C ASN A 34 14.02 -17.66 -3.40
N ILE A 35 14.44 -18.90 -3.63
CA ILE A 35 15.82 -19.34 -3.49
C ILE A 35 16.41 -19.36 -4.89
N VAL A 36 17.46 -18.58 -5.11
CA VAL A 36 18.08 -18.38 -6.43
C VAL A 36 19.56 -18.75 -6.34
N ALA A 37 20.09 -19.43 -7.36
CA ALA A 37 21.50 -19.77 -7.43
C ALA A 37 22.36 -18.53 -7.81
N ASN A 38 23.57 -18.43 -7.24
CA ASN A 38 24.52 -17.33 -7.49
C ASN A 38 24.02 -15.92 -7.15
N GLU A 39 23.00 -15.82 -6.31
CA GLU A 39 22.47 -14.53 -5.86
C GLU A 39 21.97 -14.62 -4.40
N GLU A 40 21.70 -13.47 -3.79
CA GLU A 40 21.03 -13.41 -2.49
C GLU A 40 19.61 -14.00 -2.57
N LEU A 41 19.07 -14.40 -1.42
CA LEU A 41 17.67 -14.81 -1.29
C LEU A 41 16.77 -13.64 -1.64
N GLN A 42 15.65 -13.92 -2.29
CA GLN A 42 14.78 -12.89 -2.84
C GLN A 42 13.36 -13.10 -2.38
N ALA A 43 12.61 -12.02 -2.28
CA ALA A 43 11.19 -12.06 -2.04
C ALA A 43 10.50 -11.04 -2.93
N TYR A 44 9.24 -11.34 -3.23
CA TYR A 44 8.41 -10.57 -4.12
C TYR A 44 7.04 -10.38 -3.48
N LEU A 45 6.66 -9.12 -3.28
CA LEU A 45 5.32 -8.74 -2.86
C LEU A 45 4.66 -8.03 -4.05
N SER A 46 3.49 -8.47 -4.49
CA SER A 46 2.77 -7.80 -5.58
C SER A 46 1.30 -7.64 -5.30
N TRP A 47 0.67 -6.66 -5.95
CA TRP A 47 -0.75 -6.36 -5.86
C TRP A 47 -1.24 -5.65 -7.13
N ASP A 48 -2.55 -5.66 -7.36
CA ASP A 48 -3.15 -4.98 -8.51
C ASP A 48 -3.02 -3.46 -8.38
N ASP A 49 -2.70 -2.77 -9.47
CA ASP A 49 -2.81 -1.33 -9.54
C ASP A 49 -4.27 -0.91 -9.80
N LYS A 50 -4.86 -0.16 -8.86
CA LYS A 50 -6.23 0.36 -8.98
C LYS A 50 -6.44 1.27 -10.20
N LYS A 51 -5.36 1.86 -10.75
CA LYS A 51 -5.45 2.81 -11.87
C LYS A 51 -5.59 2.15 -13.24
N THR A 52 -5.33 0.85 -13.35
CA THR A 52 -5.26 0.16 -14.65
C THR A 52 -5.84 -1.24 -14.54
N SER A 53 -6.56 -1.70 -15.56
CA SER A 53 -7.20 -3.02 -15.56
C SER A 53 -6.21 -4.21 -15.57
N TYR A 54 -4.95 -3.97 -15.93
CA TYR A 54 -3.92 -5.00 -16.11
C TYR A 54 -2.60 -4.70 -15.41
N GLY A 55 -2.47 -3.53 -14.78
CA GLY A 55 -1.23 -3.15 -14.10
C GLY A 55 -1.12 -3.83 -12.74
N SER A 56 0.10 -4.24 -12.41
CA SER A 56 0.47 -4.69 -11.08
C SER A 56 1.59 -3.81 -10.54
N LYS A 57 1.57 -3.60 -9.24
CA LYS A 57 2.69 -3.03 -8.50
C LYS A 57 3.37 -4.13 -7.72
N TYR A 58 4.65 -3.94 -7.47
CA TYR A 58 5.43 -4.89 -6.71
C TYR A 58 6.56 -4.23 -5.95
N GLU A 59 7.05 -4.96 -4.95
CA GLU A 59 8.26 -4.67 -4.21
C GLU A 59 9.17 -5.90 -4.28
N TRP A 60 10.44 -5.66 -4.66
CA TRP A 60 11.47 -6.68 -4.72
C TRP A 60 12.42 -6.55 -3.53
N ILE A 61 12.60 -7.63 -2.78
CA ILE A 61 13.38 -7.62 -1.54
C ILE A 61 14.50 -8.64 -1.65
N LYS A 62 15.72 -8.25 -1.30
CA LYS A 62 16.89 -9.16 -1.24
C LYS A 62 17.47 -9.25 0.18
N GLY A 63 18.07 -10.38 0.50
CA GLY A 63 18.76 -10.58 1.77
C GLY A 63 19.59 -11.85 1.83
N LYS A 64 20.56 -11.87 2.76
CA LYS A 64 21.52 -12.96 2.89
C LYS A 64 20.99 -14.16 3.68
N THR A 65 19.92 -13.97 4.46
CA THR A 65 19.32 -15.03 5.28
C THR A 65 17.80 -14.99 5.19
N PRO A 66 17.10 -16.12 5.39
CA PRO A 66 15.64 -16.13 5.37
C PRO A 66 15.02 -15.18 6.40
N ALA A 67 15.62 -15.09 7.60
CA ALA A 67 15.17 -14.20 8.66
C ALA A 67 15.26 -12.72 8.26
N ASP A 68 16.33 -12.31 7.58
CA ASP A 68 16.50 -10.94 7.10
C ASP A 68 15.47 -10.57 6.03
N VAL A 69 15.26 -11.46 5.05
CA VAL A 69 14.27 -11.26 3.99
C VAL A 69 12.86 -11.12 4.57
N LEU A 70 12.45 -12.04 5.44
CA LEU A 70 11.12 -12.01 6.06
C LEU A 70 10.89 -10.74 6.90
N ARG A 71 11.91 -10.32 7.67
CA ARG A 71 11.86 -9.08 8.44
C ARG A 71 11.70 -7.86 7.52
N LYS A 72 12.40 -7.82 6.38
CA LYS A 72 12.27 -6.74 5.39
C LYS A 72 10.87 -6.71 4.75
N MET A 73 10.30 -7.87 4.44
CA MET A 73 8.92 -7.98 3.94
C MET A 73 7.91 -7.43 4.96
N GLU A 74 8.01 -7.86 6.22
CA GLU A 74 7.15 -7.38 7.30
C GLU A 74 7.31 -5.87 7.53
N ALA A 75 8.54 -5.37 7.51
CA ALA A 75 8.82 -3.95 7.65
C ALA A 75 8.23 -3.13 6.49
N PHE A 76 8.24 -3.65 5.26
CA PHE A 76 7.58 -3.03 4.12
C PHE A 76 6.06 -2.98 4.33
N ILE A 77 5.44 -4.11 4.70
CA ILE A 77 3.99 -4.18 4.93
C ILE A 77 3.57 -3.25 6.08
N ALA A 78 4.37 -3.17 7.15
CA ALA A 78 4.11 -2.28 8.27
C ALA A 78 4.09 -0.79 7.86
N LYS A 79 4.97 -0.39 6.93
CA LYS A 79 5.05 0.97 6.37
C LYS A 79 3.94 1.31 5.38
N LEU A 80 3.18 0.32 4.90
CA LEU A 80 2.03 0.61 4.06
C LEU A 80 1.01 1.46 4.85
N PRO A 81 0.37 2.44 4.18
CA PRO A 81 -0.66 3.25 4.81
C PRO A 81 -1.77 2.36 5.39
N SER A 82 -2.44 2.84 6.42
CA SER A 82 -3.63 2.17 6.92
C SER A 82 -4.71 2.10 5.82
N PRO A 83 -5.71 1.20 5.94
CA PRO A 83 -6.84 1.18 5.02
C PRO A 83 -7.58 2.51 4.97
N GLU A 84 -7.67 3.21 6.09
CA GLU A 84 -8.31 4.51 6.18
C GLU A 84 -7.50 5.58 5.46
N GLU A 85 -6.19 5.65 5.71
CA GLU A 85 -5.28 6.56 4.99
C GLU A 85 -5.31 6.30 3.48
N THR A 86 -5.36 5.02 3.08
CA THR A 86 -5.47 4.61 1.68
C THR A 86 -6.77 5.08 1.05
N ARG A 87 -7.92 4.82 1.70
CA ARG A 87 -9.23 5.27 1.21
C ARG A 87 -9.33 6.79 1.15
N MET A 88 -8.77 7.47 2.14
CA MET A 88 -8.75 8.93 2.19
C MET A 88 -7.92 9.51 1.05
N LYS A 89 -6.72 8.96 0.81
CA LYS A 89 -5.87 9.37 -0.32
C LYS A 89 -6.55 9.13 -1.66
N GLU A 90 -7.28 8.02 -1.80
CA GLU A 90 -8.07 7.70 -2.99
C GLU A 90 -9.20 8.71 -3.21
N PHE A 91 -9.97 9.00 -2.15
CA PHE A 91 -11.04 9.99 -2.20
C PHE A 91 -10.51 11.38 -2.59
N MET A 92 -9.41 11.82 -1.97
CA MET A 92 -8.78 13.11 -2.27
C MET A 92 -8.25 13.19 -3.71
N GLY A 93 -7.72 12.09 -4.24
CA GLY A 93 -7.33 11.98 -5.64
C GLY A 93 -8.52 12.14 -6.58
N ALA A 94 -9.60 11.38 -6.36
CA ALA A 94 -10.81 11.47 -7.17
C ALA A 94 -11.45 12.86 -7.12
N LEU A 95 -11.49 13.49 -5.95
CA LEU A 95 -12.00 14.86 -5.79
C LEU A 95 -11.15 15.86 -6.57
N SER A 96 -9.83 15.70 -6.58
CA SER A 96 -8.91 16.53 -7.37
C SER A 96 -9.17 16.36 -8.87
N ASP A 97 -9.35 15.12 -9.34
CA ASP A 97 -9.64 14.82 -10.75
C ASP A 97 -10.97 15.46 -11.19
N VAL A 98 -12.00 15.46 -10.34
CA VAL A 98 -13.29 16.13 -10.61
C VAL A 98 -13.14 17.65 -10.68
N ILE A 99 -12.38 18.25 -9.76
CA ILE A 99 -12.11 19.70 -9.77
C ILE A 99 -11.41 20.10 -11.07
N GLU A 100 -10.40 19.34 -11.48
CA GLU A 100 -9.66 19.60 -12.71
C GLU A 100 -10.54 19.42 -13.95
N LEU A 101 -11.35 18.37 -13.99
CA LEU A 101 -12.31 18.14 -15.08
C LEU A 101 -13.31 19.30 -15.20
N GLY A 102 -13.82 19.82 -14.08
CA GLY A 102 -14.71 20.98 -14.07
C GLY A 102 -14.06 22.21 -14.71
N ARG A 103 -12.80 22.51 -14.34
CA ARG A 103 -12.04 23.63 -14.92
C ARG A 103 -11.81 23.45 -16.42
N GLN A 104 -11.41 22.27 -16.85
CA GLN A 104 -11.12 21.97 -18.26
C GLN A 104 -12.36 22.10 -19.15
N ASN A 105 -13.55 21.79 -18.61
CA ASN A 105 -14.82 21.92 -19.33
C ASN A 105 -15.48 23.30 -19.18
N GLY A 106 -14.79 24.27 -18.56
CA GLY A 106 -15.33 25.62 -18.38
C GLY A 106 -16.54 25.68 -17.44
N ILE A 107 -16.68 24.72 -16.52
CA ILE A 107 -17.68 24.79 -15.46
C ILE A 107 -17.41 26.03 -14.62
N GLU A 108 -18.47 26.79 -14.35
CA GLU A 108 -18.37 28.04 -13.61
C GLU A 108 -17.70 27.84 -12.24
N VAL A 109 -16.83 28.79 -11.90
CA VAL A 109 -15.97 28.72 -10.71
C VAL A 109 -16.79 28.54 -9.43
N ASP A 110 -18.02 29.06 -9.40
CA ASP A 110 -18.92 28.96 -8.25
C ASP A 110 -19.38 27.52 -7.98
N PHE A 111 -19.42 26.64 -8.99
CA PHE A 111 -19.68 25.21 -8.80
C PHE A 111 -18.43 24.42 -8.38
N VAL A 112 -17.24 24.87 -8.79
CA VAL A 112 -15.97 24.19 -8.46
C VAL A 112 -15.43 24.60 -7.09
N SER A 113 -15.67 25.83 -6.67
CA SER A 113 -15.13 26.40 -5.42
C SER A 113 -15.53 25.64 -4.16
N PRO A 114 -16.78 25.16 -3.98
CA PRO A 114 -17.16 24.33 -2.84
C PRO A 114 -16.39 23.01 -2.76
N LEU A 115 -16.02 22.40 -3.90
CA LEU A 115 -15.23 21.17 -3.94
C LEU A 115 -13.80 21.42 -3.47
N VAL A 116 -13.20 22.55 -3.89
CA VAL A 116 -11.87 23.00 -3.44
C VAL A 116 -11.87 23.28 -1.94
N GLU A 117 -12.92 23.94 -1.43
CA GLU A 117 -13.05 24.20 0.01
C GLU A 117 -13.20 22.89 0.81
N THR A 118 -14.01 21.96 0.31
CA THR A 118 -14.17 20.64 0.91
C THR A 118 -12.84 19.89 0.97
N MET A 119 -12.07 19.90 -0.12
CA MET A 119 -10.73 19.31 -0.17
C MET A 119 -9.80 19.92 0.89
N LYS A 120 -9.80 21.26 1.02
CA LYS A 120 -9.00 21.96 2.05
C LYS A 120 -9.41 21.53 3.47
N ARG A 121 -10.72 21.53 3.77
CA ARG A 121 -11.24 21.14 5.09
C ARG A 121 -10.87 19.70 5.45
N LEU A 122 -11.00 18.76 4.50
CA LEU A 122 -10.61 17.37 4.70
C LEU A 122 -9.10 17.24 4.95
N SER A 123 -8.26 17.92 4.16
CA SER A 123 -6.81 17.90 4.35
C SER A 123 -6.36 18.47 5.70
N SER A 124 -6.97 19.57 6.14
CA SER A 124 -6.67 20.18 7.45
C SER A 124 -7.12 19.28 8.60
N ASN A 125 -8.28 18.65 8.49
CA ASN A 125 -8.77 17.72 9.50
C ASN A 125 -7.90 16.47 9.59
N ILE A 126 -7.36 15.92 8.49
CA ILE A 126 -6.45 14.77 8.58
C ILE A 126 -5.15 15.11 9.34
N ILE A 127 -4.69 16.37 9.28
CA ILE A 127 -3.51 16.83 10.02
C ILE A 127 -3.82 17.03 11.51
N THR A 128 -5.05 17.42 11.86
CA THR A 128 -5.46 17.74 13.24
C THR A 128 -6.19 16.60 13.96
N ASP A 129 -6.80 15.68 13.23
CA ASP A 129 -7.61 14.58 13.73
C ASP A 129 -6.72 13.36 14.02
N GLN A 130 -5.89 13.50 15.06
CA GLN A 130 -5.32 12.37 15.79
C GLN A 130 -6.36 11.82 16.77
N ARG A 131 -7.57 11.48 16.31
CA ARG A 131 -8.47 10.69 17.14
C ARG A 131 -7.79 9.34 17.37
N GLU A 132 -7.34 9.19 18.61
CA GLU A 132 -6.57 8.08 19.16
C GLU A 132 -7.10 6.75 18.61
N ALA A 133 -6.18 5.91 18.13
CA ALA A 133 -6.46 4.52 17.83
C ALA A 133 -7.06 3.86 19.07
N ALA A 134 -8.38 3.71 19.08
CA ALA A 134 -9.15 2.97 20.08
C ALA A 134 -9.42 1.55 19.58
#